data_AF-M5BJB6-F1
#
_entry.id   AF-M5BJB6-F1
#
_cell.length_a   1.000
_cell.length_b   1.000
_cell.length_c   1.000
_cell.angle_alpha   90.00
_cell.angle_beta   90.00
_cell.angle_gamma   90.00
#
_symmetry.space_group_name_H-M   'P 1'
#
loop_
_entity.id
_entity.type
_entity.pdbx_description
1 polymer ?
#
loop_
_entity_poly.entity_id
_entity_poly.type
_entity_poly.pdbx_seq_one_letter_code
_entity_poly.pdbx_strand_id
1 'polypeptide(L)'
;MVSISPPPSATEGDAPPAYDTVNQPDDLQIALVAQPSSHELLISLNPPAEPQPTGEKKTARRAPVDLCLVIDVSGSMNTEAPVPGEQDKNETTGLSVLDVVKHATRTIIESMDDDDRIAIVTFSDSSEIVAPLTIMNKDNREKVWDMVEKLHTKGMTNLWDGLKTGMNVLTGNIPAQKPASPSSSTQYQPPSPLPPVPVPAPATVATERSSWLRSISSGSKLIQPPVLPSESQVRPKFDIKIPTVEAPENTPDAQLDSGEQRLSAVFILTDGQPNVEPPRGHIPMIKSYLDSLPPDAAKFTISTFGFGYRLDSRLLDEIADLGQGMYGFIPDSGMDVF
;
A
#
# COMPACT_ATOMS: atom_id res chain seq x y z
N MET A 1 53.51 7.14 47.03
CA MET A 1 53.91 6.82 45.65
C MET A 1 53.76 5.32 45.46
N VAL A 2 52.66 4.90 44.84
CA VAL A 2 52.42 3.50 44.44
C VAL A 2 52.53 3.50 42.91
N SER A 3 53.49 2.73 42.40
CA SER A 3 53.76 2.58 40.98
C SER A 3 52.85 1.47 40.44
N ILE A 4 52.04 1.79 39.44
CA ILE A 4 51.17 0.83 38.73
C ILE A 4 51.69 0.79 37.29
N SER A 5 52.16 -0.38 36.87
CA SER A 5 52.67 -0.63 35.52
C SER A 5 51.53 -0.59 34.48
N PRO A 6 51.81 -0.17 33.23
CA PRO A 6 50.80 -0.16 32.16
C PRO A 6 50.50 -1.58 31.62
N PRO A 7 49.30 -1.79 31.04
CA PRO A 7 48.90 -3.08 30.48
C PRO A 7 49.60 -3.40 29.14
N PRO A 8 49.66 -4.68 28.73
CA PRO A 8 50.40 -5.13 27.55
C PRO A 8 49.72 -4.73 26.23
N SER A 9 50.54 -4.47 25.21
CA SER A 9 50.17 -4.09 23.86
C SER A 9 49.33 -5.18 23.17
N ALA A 10 48.21 -4.78 22.55
CA ALA A 10 47.40 -5.66 21.72
C ALA A 10 48.21 -6.11 20.49
N THR A 11 48.25 -7.43 20.29
CA THR A 11 48.84 -8.11 19.14
C THR A 11 48.08 -7.76 17.85
N GLU A 12 48.80 -7.22 16.87
CA GLU A 12 48.38 -7.14 15.47
C GLU A 12 48.23 -8.56 14.91
N GLY A 13 47.00 -9.01 14.65
CA GLY A 13 46.82 -10.36 14.12
C GLY A 13 45.44 -10.75 13.60
N ASP A 14 44.45 -9.87 13.59
CA ASP A 14 43.09 -10.25 13.16
C ASP A 14 42.32 -9.15 12.40
N ALA A 15 43.05 -8.26 11.72
CA ALA A 15 42.43 -7.38 10.74
C ALA A 15 42.45 -8.10 9.38
N PRO A 16 41.33 -8.14 8.62
CA PRO A 16 41.39 -8.56 7.23
C PRO A 16 42.43 -7.70 6.48
N PRO A 17 43.19 -8.28 5.52
CA PRO A 17 44.21 -7.52 4.80
C PRO A 17 43.58 -6.24 4.25
N ALA A 18 44.26 -5.12 4.45
CA ALA A 18 43.88 -3.87 3.80
C ALA A 18 43.74 -4.15 2.30
N TYR A 19 42.58 -3.87 1.73
CA TYR A 19 42.38 -3.99 0.29
C TYR A 19 43.45 -3.13 -0.40
N ASP A 20 44.32 -3.78 -1.18
CA ASP A 20 45.30 -3.09 -2.01
C ASP A 20 44.53 -2.17 -2.98
N THR A 21 44.59 -0.86 -2.74
CA THR A 21 44.00 0.18 -3.61
C THR A 21 44.84 0.44 -4.86
N VAL A 22 45.60 -0.56 -5.32
CA VAL A 22 46.52 -0.41 -6.44
C VAL A 22 45.79 -0.82 -7.73
N ASN A 23 45.32 0.21 -8.43
CA ASN A 23 45.07 0.22 -9.88
C ASN A 23 43.79 -0.50 -10.35
N GLN A 24 42.61 -0.06 -9.88
CA GLN A 24 41.36 -0.38 -10.57
C GLN A 24 41.18 0.58 -11.77
N PRO A 25 40.78 0.06 -12.94
CA PRO A 25 40.57 0.83 -14.17
C PRO A 25 39.42 1.85 -14.01
N ASP A 26 39.55 3.00 -14.67
CA ASP A 26 38.58 4.12 -14.64
C ASP A 26 37.26 3.83 -15.39
N ASP A 27 37.18 2.74 -16.17
CA ASP A 27 36.06 2.45 -17.07
C ASP A 27 35.50 1.02 -16.89
N LEU A 28 34.25 0.80 -17.32
CA LEU A 28 33.58 -0.50 -17.28
C LEU A 28 34.37 -1.53 -18.10
N GLN A 29 34.92 -2.54 -17.43
CA GLN A 29 35.59 -3.64 -18.13
C GLN A 29 34.65 -4.81 -18.35
N ILE A 30 34.56 -5.23 -19.61
CA ILE A 30 33.82 -6.44 -20.03
C ILE A 30 34.86 -7.48 -20.44
N ALA A 31 34.93 -8.60 -19.72
CA ALA A 31 35.74 -9.75 -20.09
C ALA A 31 34.83 -10.90 -20.55
N LEU A 32 35.15 -11.46 -21.72
CA LEU A 32 34.44 -12.57 -22.33
C LEU A 32 35.38 -13.78 -22.36
N VAL A 33 35.00 -14.84 -21.66
CA VAL A 33 35.74 -16.11 -21.67
C VAL A 33 34.82 -17.19 -22.23
N ALA A 34 35.07 -17.59 -23.47
CA ALA A 34 34.42 -18.75 -24.06
C ALA A 34 35.09 -20.01 -23.53
N GLN A 35 34.32 -20.94 -22.95
CA GLN A 35 34.81 -22.26 -22.57
C GLN A 35 34.64 -23.23 -23.74
N PRO A 36 35.74 -23.66 -24.41
CA PRO A 36 35.63 -24.45 -25.64
C PRO A 36 34.99 -25.83 -25.43
N SER A 37 35.03 -26.37 -24.21
CA SER A 37 34.50 -27.68 -23.86
C SER A 37 33.00 -27.70 -23.58
N SER A 38 32.42 -26.62 -23.06
CA SER A 38 31.02 -26.59 -22.61
C SER A 38 30.08 -25.76 -23.49
N HIS A 39 30.60 -25.08 -24.52
CA HIS A 39 29.83 -24.08 -25.31
C HIS A 39 29.25 -22.96 -24.43
N GLU A 40 29.84 -22.71 -23.26
CA GLU A 40 29.44 -21.65 -22.35
C GLU A 40 30.29 -20.40 -22.57
N LEU A 41 29.65 -19.24 -22.41
CA LEU A 41 30.31 -17.94 -22.48
C LEU A 41 30.20 -17.28 -21.11
N LEU A 42 31.35 -17.04 -20.47
CA LEU A 42 31.42 -16.37 -19.19
C LEU A 42 31.66 -14.87 -19.45
N ILE A 43 30.73 -14.04 -18.99
CA ILE A 43 30.82 -12.59 -19.09
C ILE A 43 31.13 -12.04 -17.70
N SER A 44 32.28 -11.40 -17.53
CA SER A 44 32.63 -10.66 -16.32
C SER A 44 32.47 -9.18 -16.58
N LEU A 45 31.68 -8.51 -15.74
CA LEU A 45 31.50 -7.06 -15.76
C LEU A 45 32.16 -6.49 -14.51
N ASN A 46 33.25 -5.74 -14.67
CA ASN A 46 33.89 -5.02 -13.56
C ASN A 46 33.50 -3.54 -13.68
N PRO A 47 32.61 -3.03 -12.82
CA PRO A 47 32.29 -1.61 -12.80
C PRO A 47 33.52 -0.79 -12.34
N PRO A 48 33.62 0.49 -12.76
CA PRO A 48 34.68 1.37 -12.30
C PRO A 48 34.56 1.63 -10.79
N ALA A 49 35.70 1.89 -10.15
CA ALA A 49 35.78 2.14 -8.69
C ALA A 49 34.96 3.36 -8.25
N GLU A 50 34.87 4.37 -9.12
CA GLU A 50 34.01 5.52 -8.96
C GLU A 50 33.19 5.72 -10.24
N PRO A 51 31.89 6.03 -10.14
CA PRO A 51 31.06 6.32 -11.31
C PRO A 51 31.52 7.63 -11.93
N GLN A 52 32.38 7.54 -12.95
CA GLN A 52 32.76 8.70 -13.76
C GLN A 52 31.65 8.96 -14.80
N PRO A 53 31.01 10.14 -14.81
CA PRO A 53 29.99 10.46 -15.80
C PRO A 53 30.65 10.53 -17.19
N THR A 54 30.42 9.52 -18.02
CA THR A 54 30.90 9.47 -19.41
C THR A 54 29.92 10.22 -20.33
N GLY A 55 30.40 11.29 -20.98
CA GLY A 55 29.64 12.15 -21.92
C GLY A 55 29.23 13.52 -21.35
N GLU A 56 28.52 14.34 -22.14
CA GLU A 56 28.01 15.68 -21.77
C GLU A 56 26.92 15.65 -20.66
N LYS A 57 26.86 14.61 -19.81
CA LYS A 57 25.98 14.59 -18.63
C LYS A 57 26.59 15.44 -17.53
N LYS A 58 26.14 16.70 -17.51
CA LYS A 58 26.59 17.80 -16.66
C LYS A 58 26.20 17.68 -15.17
N THR A 59 25.68 16.54 -14.72
CA THR A 59 25.25 16.32 -13.34
C THR A 59 25.57 14.89 -12.90
N ALA A 60 26.27 14.75 -11.76
CA ALA A 60 26.56 13.48 -11.10
C ALA A 60 25.34 12.88 -10.37
N ARG A 61 24.13 13.19 -10.85
CA ARG A 61 22.86 12.82 -10.19
C ARG A 61 22.34 11.51 -10.77
N ARG A 62 21.70 10.71 -9.91
CA ARG A 62 20.96 9.52 -10.38
C ARG A 62 19.86 9.95 -11.36
N ALA A 63 19.46 9.04 -12.24
CA ALA A 63 18.26 9.26 -13.04
C ALA A 63 17.02 9.36 -12.11
N PRO A 64 16.11 10.32 -12.31
CA PRO A 64 14.91 10.42 -11.50
C PRO A 64 14.00 9.18 -11.65
N VAL A 65 13.29 8.86 -10.57
CA VAL A 65 12.44 7.67 -10.45
C VAL A 65 10.95 8.05 -10.36
N ASP A 66 10.11 7.28 -11.03
CA ASP A 66 8.66 7.26 -10.85
C ASP A 66 8.25 5.94 -10.21
N LEU A 67 7.92 5.98 -8.92
CA LEU A 67 7.59 4.81 -8.13
C LEU A 67 6.09 4.76 -7.83
N CYS A 68 5.41 3.68 -8.20
CA CYS A 68 4.05 3.41 -7.76
C CYS A 68 4.04 2.29 -6.72
N LEU A 69 3.72 2.63 -5.47
CA LEU A 69 3.50 1.66 -4.41
C LEU A 69 2.03 1.21 -4.42
N VAL A 70 1.82 -0.07 -4.66
CA VAL A 70 0.52 -0.74 -4.64
C VAL A 70 0.44 -1.54 -3.33
N ILE A 71 -0.24 -0.97 -2.34
CA ILE A 71 -0.29 -1.48 -0.98
C ILE A 71 -1.57 -2.29 -0.78
N ASP A 72 -1.42 -3.55 -0.40
CA ASP A 72 -2.52 -4.37 0.09
C ASP A 72 -3.01 -3.80 1.41
N VAL A 73 -4.31 -3.52 1.49
CA VAL A 73 -4.98 -3.11 2.73
C VAL A 73 -6.07 -4.11 3.11
N SER A 74 -5.96 -5.36 2.68
CA SER A 74 -6.86 -6.44 3.06
C SER A 74 -6.84 -6.71 4.57
N GLY A 75 -7.85 -7.41 5.07
CA GLY A 75 -7.96 -7.74 6.49
C GLY A 75 -6.77 -8.56 7.05
N SER A 76 -6.08 -9.35 6.21
CA SER A 76 -4.93 -10.15 6.64
C SER A 76 -3.75 -9.29 7.07
N MET A 77 -3.59 -8.10 6.46
CA MET A 77 -2.52 -7.15 6.77
C MET A 77 -2.57 -6.62 8.21
N ASN A 78 -3.66 -6.87 8.96
CA ASN A 78 -3.77 -6.55 10.39
C ASN A 78 -3.19 -7.67 11.28
N THR A 79 -2.66 -8.74 10.68
CA THR A 79 -1.94 -9.80 11.40
C THR A 79 -0.69 -9.20 12.03
N GLU A 80 -0.35 -9.69 13.22
CA GLU A 80 0.89 -9.33 13.90
C GLU A 80 2.11 -9.67 13.05
N ALA A 81 3.02 -8.70 12.90
CA ALA A 81 4.24 -8.86 12.15
C ALA A 81 5.23 -9.74 12.96
N PRO A 82 5.76 -10.84 12.38
CA PRO A 82 6.64 -11.74 13.11
C PRO A 82 7.91 -11.01 13.57
N VAL A 83 8.41 -11.28 14.78
CA VAL A 83 9.64 -10.67 15.27
C VAL A 83 10.88 -11.39 14.73
N PRO A 84 11.92 -10.67 14.27
CA PRO A 84 13.18 -11.30 13.86
C PRO A 84 13.97 -11.82 15.07
N GLY A 85 14.30 -13.12 15.08
CA GLY A 85 15.24 -13.73 16.03
C GLY A 85 14.78 -15.04 16.70
N GLU A 86 15.74 -15.84 17.20
CA GLU A 86 15.50 -17.05 18.03
C GLU A 86 15.17 -16.72 19.50
N GLN A 87 14.75 -15.49 19.82
CA GLN A 87 14.34 -15.16 21.18
C GLN A 87 12.87 -15.53 21.40
N ASP A 88 12.57 -15.82 22.66
CA ASP A 88 11.38 -16.53 23.15
C ASP A 88 10.12 -16.30 22.30
N LYS A 89 9.40 -17.40 22.00
CA LYS A 89 8.17 -17.48 21.18
C LYS A 89 6.98 -16.62 21.69
N ASN A 90 7.24 -15.64 22.54
CA ASN A 90 6.29 -14.82 23.25
C ASN A 90 6.66 -13.33 23.25
N GLU A 91 7.68 -12.90 22.50
CA GLU A 91 7.92 -11.46 22.26
C GLU A 91 7.06 -10.97 21.10
N THR A 92 6.05 -10.17 21.45
CA THR A 92 5.11 -9.53 20.53
C THR A 92 5.53 -8.08 20.33
N THR A 93 5.82 -7.64 19.10
CA THR A 93 6.04 -6.21 18.80
C THR A 93 4.74 -5.41 18.88
N GLY A 94 3.58 -6.08 18.76
CA GLY A 94 2.27 -5.43 18.70
C GLY A 94 2.05 -4.60 17.43
N LEU A 95 2.92 -4.74 16.42
CA LEU A 95 2.80 -4.08 15.13
C LEU A 95 2.10 -4.99 14.13
N SER A 96 1.20 -4.45 13.32
CA SER A 96 0.63 -5.19 12.20
C SER A 96 1.58 -5.22 10.99
N VAL A 97 1.36 -6.14 10.06
CA VAL A 97 2.06 -6.12 8.76
C VAL A 97 1.84 -4.79 8.04
N LEU A 98 0.64 -4.21 8.12
CA LEU A 98 0.36 -2.89 7.56
C LEU A 98 1.20 -1.78 8.22
N ASP A 99 1.47 -1.86 9.52
CA ASP A 99 2.34 -0.88 10.20
C ASP A 99 3.80 -0.99 9.72
N VAL A 100 4.29 -2.22 9.48
CA VAL A 100 5.60 -2.44 8.86
C VAL A 100 5.64 -1.84 7.46
N VAL A 101 4.60 -2.06 6.64
CA VAL A 101 4.50 -1.48 5.29
C VAL A 101 4.44 0.05 5.33
N LYS A 102 3.68 0.65 6.25
CA LYS A 102 3.66 2.10 6.44
C LYS A 102 5.04 2.64 6.81
N HIS A 103 5.74 1.96 7.71
CA HIS A 103 7.08 2.35 8.10
C HIS A 103 8.07 2.26 6.92
N ALA A 104 8.07 1.14 6.18
CA ALA A 104 8.90 0.98 4.98
C ALA A 104 8.58 2.05 3.93
N THR A 105 7.29 2.34 3.72
CA THR A 105 6.84 3.42 2.84
C THR A 105 7.37 4.78 3.28
N ARG A 106 7.43 5.05 4.60
CA ARG A 106 8.05 6.27 5.12
C ARG A 106 9.53 6.34 4.75
N THR A 107 10.27 5.26 4.96
CA THR A 107 11.70 5.19 4.61
C THR A 107 11.92 5.44 3.13
N ILE A 108 11.08 4.86 2.26
CA ILE A 108 11.12 5.13 0.82
C ILE A 108 10.91 6.62 0.55
N ILE A 109 9.84 7.23 1.09
CA ILE A 109 9.54 8.65 0.89
C ILE A 109 10.70 9.55 1.36
N GLU A 110 11.38 9.20 2.45
CA GLU A 110 12.53 9.97 2.98
C GLU A 110 13.82 9.74 2.16
N SER A 111 13.98 8.58 1.53
CA SER A 111 15.15 8.24 0.69
C SER A 111 15.08 8.79 -0.74
N MET A 112 13.88 9.19 -1.20
CA MET A 112 13.67 9.75 -2.54
C MET A 112 14.32 11.14 -2.68
N ASP A 113 14.72 11.51 -3.89
CA ASP A 113 15.25 12.85 -4.22
C ASP A 113 14.09 13.78 -4.60
N ASP A 114 14.35 15.08 -4.60
CA ASP A 114 13.34 16.10 -4.92
C ASP A 114 12.84 16.04 -6.38
N ASP A 115 13.59 15.36 -7.25
CA ASP A 115 13.24 15.11 -8.65
C ASP A 115 12.42 13.81 -8.84
N ASP A 116 12.27 12.99 -7.81
CA ASP A 116 11.51 11.73 -7.90
C ASP A 116 10.00 11.96 -7.74
N ARG A 117 9.21 11.00 -8.22
CA ARG A 117 7.76 11.00 -8.07
C ARG A 117 7.28 9.70 -7.44
N ILE A 118 6.35 9.80 -6.49
CA ILE A 118 5.69 8.63 -5.89
C ILE A 118 4.19 8.69 -6.14
N ALA A 119 3.58 7.54 -6.40
CA ALA A 119 2.14 7.33 -6.33
C ALA A 119 1.83 6.24 -5.29
N ILE A 120 0.76 6.43 -4.54
CA ILE A 120 0.27 5.44 -3.57
C ILE A 120 -1.09 4.94 -4.05
N VAL A 121 -1.16 3.66 -4.36
CA VAL A 121 -2.38 2.93 -4.67
C VAL A 121 -2.61 1.94 -3.55
N THR A 122 -3.85 1.83 -3.09
CA THR A 122 -4.25 0.76 -2.17
C THR A 122 -5.22 -0.17 -2.86
N PHE A 123 -5.28 -1.42 -2.42
CA PHE A 123 -6.30 -2.35 -2.89
C PHE A 123 -6.85 -3.22 -1.77
N SER A 124 -8.15 -3.45 -1.82
CA SER A 124 -8.84 -4.49 -1.06
C SER A 124 -9.81 -5.25 -1.98
N ASP A 125 -11.11 -5.00 -1.88
CA ASP A 125 -12.12 -5.48 -2.84
C ASP A 125 -12.01 -4.73 -4.18
N SER A 126 -11.57 -3.47 -4.11
CA SER A 126 -11.27 -2.59 -5.22
C SER A 126 -10.03 -1.77 -4.91
N SER A 127 -9.42 -1.21 -5.95
CA SER A 127 -8.26 -0.33 -5.87
C SER A 127 -8.66 1.15 -5.78
N GLU A 128 -7.82 1.93 -5.10
CA GLU A 128 -7.99 3.36 -4.90
C GLU A 128 -6.63 4.06 -4.99
N ILE A 129 -6.56 5.16 -5.74
CA ILE A 129 -5.35 6.01 -5.77
C ILE A 129 -5.44 6.95 -4.58
N VAL A 130 -4.64 6.67 -3.55
CA VAL A 130 -4.57 7.45 -2.31
C VAL A 130 -3.75 8.72 -2.54
N ALA A 131 -2.62 8.59 -3.23
CA ALA A 131 -1.82 9.72 -3.69
C ALA A 131 -1.57 9.57 -5.20
N PRO A 132 -1.94 10.55 -6.03
CA PRO A 132 -1.58 10.55 -7.46
C PRO A 132 -0.06 10.65 -7.60
N LEU A 133 0.47 10.43 -8.81
CA LEU A 133 1.91 10.54 -9.08
C LEU A 133 2.41 11.97 -8.77
N THR A 134 3.06 12.12 -7.62
CA THR A 134 3.37 13.39 -6.97
C THR A 134 4.88 13.54 -6.84
N ILE A 135 5.40 14.74 -7.13
CA ILE A 135 6.83 15.06 -6.95
C ILE A 135 7.21 15.13 -5.47
N MET A 136 8.34 14.52 -5.10
CA MET A 136 8.83 14.41 -3.71
C MET A 136 9.59 15.64 -3.24
N ASN A 137 9.00 16.82 -3.39
CA ASN A 137 9.51 18.02 -2.71
C ASN A 137 9.15 18.00 -1.22
N LYS A 138 9.78 18.90 -0.45
CA LYS A 138 9.61 19.01 1.01
C LYS A 138 8.15 19.05 1.48
N ASP A 139 7.29 19.81 0.79
CA ASP A 139 5.88 19.98 1.18
C ASP A 139 5.03 18.76 0.83
N ASN A 140 5.34 18.08 -0.27
CA ASN A 140 4.57 16.93 -0.74
C ASN A 140 4.90 15.66 0.02
N ARG A 141 6.14 15.50 0.52
CA ARG A 141 6.54 14.37 1.36
C ARG A 141 5.65 14.24 2.59
N GLU A 142 5.45 15.35 3.32
CA GLU A 142 4.59 15.37 4.51
C GLU A 142 3.12 15.05 4.15
N LYS A 143 2.60 15.61 3.05
CA LYS A 143 1.23 15.32 2.59
C LYS A 143 1.02 13.86 2.22
N VAL A 144 1.95 13.24 1.51
CA VAL A 144 1.86 11.82 1.14
C VAL A 144 2.00 10.95 2.38
N TRP A 145 2.91 11.30 3.30
CA TRP A 145 3.03 10.61 4.57
C TRP A 145 1.73 10.64 5.38
N ASP A 146 1.09 11.81 5.52
CA ASP A 146 -0.20 11.97 6.20
C ASP A 146 -1.33 11.13 5.60
N MET A 147 -1.24 10.78 4.32
CA MET A 147 -2.20 9.88 3.67
C MET A 147 -1.88 8.41 3.97
N VAL A 148 -0.60 8.04 3.92
CA VAL A 148 -0.12 6.67 4.24
C VAL A 148 -0.40 6.32 5.71
N GLU A 149 -0.21 7.26 6.63
CA GLU A 149 -0.45 7.04 8.06
C GLU A 149 -1.91 6.64 8.36
N LYS A 150 -2.87 7.19 7.59
CA LYS A 150 -4.31 6.97 7.74
C LYS A 150 -4.82 5.67 7.11
N LEU A 151 -3.96 4.89 6.45
CA LEU A 151 -4.35 3.61 5.88
C LEU A 151 -4.82 2.66 6.99
N HIS A 152 -5.85 1.88 6.69
CA HIS A 152 -6.41 0.89 7.60
C HIS A 152 -6.87 -0.31 6.80
N THR A 153 -6.83 -1.47 7.42
CA THR A 153 -7.22 -2.73 6.78
C THR A 153 -8.73 -2.80 6.57
N LYS A 154 -9.15 -3.33 5.44
CA LYS A 154 -10.54 -3.53 5.04
C LYS A 154 -10.64 -4.61 3.96
N GLY A 155 -11.80 -5.27 3.85
CA GLY A 155 -12.15 -6.05 2.66
C GLY A 155 -11.28 -7.28 2.38
N MET A 156 -11.29 -7.71 1.11
CA MET A 156 -10.59 -8.87 0.56
C MET A 156 -9.29 -8.48 -0.17
N THR A 157 -8.65 -9.43 -0.87
CA THR A 157 -7.42 -9.21 -1.65
C THR A 157 -7.68 -9.31 -3.16
N ASN A 158 -7.97 -8.19 -3.82
CA ASN A 158 -8.14 -8.06 -5.28
C ASN A 158 -6.85 -7.57 -5.95
N LEU A 159 -5.90 -8.48 -6.09
CA LEU A 159 -4.55 -8.21 -6.61
C LEU A 159 -4.56 -7.61 -8.02
N TRP A 160 -5.41 -8.15 -8.91
CA TRP A 160 -5.49 -7.68 -10.29
C TRP A 160 -5.92 -6.21 -10.38
N ASP A 161 -6.93 -5.79 -9.62
CA ASP A 161 -7.40 -4.41 -9.67
C ASP A 161 -6.33 -3.43 -9.13
N GLY A 162 -5.63 -3.82 -8.07
CA GLY A 162 -4.48 -3.09 -7.55
C GLY A 162 -3.36 -2.90 -8.58
N LEU A 163 -2.89 -4.00 -9.19
CA LEU A 163 -1.85 -3.98 -10.22
C LEU A 163 -2.26 -3.15 -11.43
N LYS A 164 -3.47 -3.35 -11.94
CA LYS A 164 -3.98 -2.61 -13.10
C LYS A 164 -4.01 -1.11 -12.82
N THR A 165 -4.47 -0.69 -11.64
CA THR A 165 -4.49 0.72 -11.26
C THR A 165 -3.08 1.28 -11.09
N GLY A 166 -2.16 0.53 -10.48
CA GLY A 166 -0.75 0.96 -10.36
C GLY A 166 -0.07 1.16 -11.72
N MET A 167 -0.23 0.20 -12.64
CA MET A 167 0.28 0.33 -14.01
C MET A 167 -0.35 1.53 -14.73
N ASN A 168 -1.67 1.72 -14.61
CA ASN A 168 -2.38 2.84 -15.22
C ASN A 168 -1.87 4.21 -14.73
N VAL A 169 -1.47 4.33 -13.46
CA VAL A 169 -0.90 5.57 -12.92
C VAL A 169 0.40 5.92 -13.63
N LEU A 170 1.29 4.94 -13.85
CA LEU A 170 2.57 5.17 -14.52
C LEU A 170 2.42 5.40 -16.03
N THR A 171 1.45 4.74 -16.68
CA THR A 171 1.20 4.92 -18.12
C THR A 171 0.30 6.12 -18.43
N GLY A 172 -0.19 6.86 -17.42
CA GLY A 172 -1.14 7.96 -17.59
C GLY A 172 -2.56 7.54 -17.99
N ASN A 173 -2.87 6.23 -17.96
CA ASN A 173 -4.16 5.67 -18.35
C ASN A 173 -5.14 5.60 -17.16
N ILE A 174 -5.28 6.68 -16.40
CA ILE A 174 -6.13 6.72 -15.20
C ILE A 174 -7.61 6.82 -15.61
N PRO A 175 -8.45 5.78 -15.40
CA PRO A 175 -9.88 5.91 -15.64
C PRO A 175 -10.49 6.91 -14.65
N ALA A 176 -11.52 7.65 -15.06
CA ALA A 176 -12.25 8.55 -14.15
C ALA A 176 -12.74 7.76 -12.92
N GLN A 177 -12.19 8.07 -11.74
CA GLN A 177 -12.54 7.36 -10.52
C GLN A 177 -14.04 7.48 -10.24
N LYS A 178 -14.68 6.34 -9.93
CA LYS A 178 -16.01 6.33 -9.34
C LYS A 178 -15.87 6.93 -7.93
N PRO A 179 -16.67 7.95 -7.55
CA PRO A 179 -16.57 8.56 -6.23
C PRO A 179 -16.69 7.48 -5.15
N ALA A 180 -15.88 7.60 -4.10
CA ALA A 180 -15.86 6.72 -2.94
C ALA A 180 -17.29 6.32 -2.56
N SER A 181 -17.57 5.02 -2.57
CA SER A 181 -18.88 4.53 -2.17
C SER A 181 -19.11 4.99 -0.73
N PRO A 182 -20.21 5.69 -0.40
CA PRO A 182 -20.48 6.06 0.96
C PRO A 182 -20.56 4.76 1.77
N SER A 183 -19.80 4.72 2.86
CA SER A 183 -19.89 3.68 3.88
C SER A 183 -21.36 3.42 4.18
N SER A 184 -21.85 2.25 3.77
CA SER A 184 -23.20 1.81 4.09
C SER A 184 -23.24 1.45 5.58
N SER A 185 -23.29 2.47 6.43
CA SER A 185 -23.90 2.36 7.74
C SER A 185 -25.41 2.18 7.50
N THR A 186 -25.80 0.95 7.21
CA THR A 186 -27.20 0.57 7.37
C THR A 186 -27.47 0.64 8.87
N GLN A 187 -27.95 1.79 9.34
CA GLN A 187 -28.74 1.81 10.57
C GLN A 187 -29.88 0.83 10.33
N TYR A 188 -29.86 -0.28 11.07
CA TYR A 188 -30.99 -1.18 11.14
C TYR A 188 -32.19 -0.41 11.69
N GLN A 189 -33.08 -0.01 10.79
CA GLN A 189 -34.36 0.58 11.14
C GLN A 189 -35.35 -0.59 11.26
N PRO A 190 -35.85 -0.93 12.46
CA PRO A 190 -36.87 -1.96 12.58
C PRO A 190 -38.08 -1.56 11.73
N PRO A 191 -38.73 -2.53 11.03
CA PRO A 191 -39.84 -2.21 10.14
C PRO A 191 -40.99 -1.57 10.91
N SER A 192 -41.54 -0.49 10.37
CA SER A 192 -42.77 0.12 10.87
C SER A 192 -43.92 -0.91 10.83
N PRO A 193 -44.83 -0.93 11.82
CA PRO A 193 -45.95 -1.85 11.82
C PRO A 193 -46.85 -1.58 10.61
N LEU A 194 -47.16 -2.64 9.86
CA LEU A 194 -48.06 -2.57 8.71
C LEU A 194 -49.47 -2.17 9.17
N PRO A 195 -50.22 -1.38 8.37
CA PRO A 195 -51.63 -1.16 8.62
C PRO A 195 -52.41 -2.48 8.53
N PRO A 196 -53.50 -2.65 9.31
CA PRO A 196 -54.25 -3.90 9.32
C PRO A 196 -54.89 -4.16 7.95
N VAL A 197 -54.65 -5.36 7.42
CA VAL A 197 -55.31 -5.87 6.21
C VAL A 197 -56.79 -6.19 6.55
N PRO A 198 -57.77 -5.76 5.74
CA PRO A 198 -59.16 -6.13 5.97
C PRO A 198 -59.37 -7.62 5.65
N VAL A 199 -59.86 -8.37 6.64
CA VAL A 199 -60.26 -9.77 6.49
C VAL A 199 -61.63 -9.83 5.81
N PRO A 200 -61.84 -10.66 4.76
CA PRO A 200 -63.17 -10.84 4.19
C PRO A 200 -64.06 -11.65 5.15
N ALA A 201 -65.31 -11.21 5.28
CA ALA A 201 -66.32 -11.81 6.14
C ALA A 201 -66.66 -13.26 5.74
N PRO A 202 -66.77 -14.20 6.70
CA PRO A 202 -67.50 -15.43 6.47
C PRO A 202 -69.00 -15.22 6.74
N ALA A 203 -69.81 -15.85 5.89
CA ALA A 203 -71.26 -15.87 5.98
C ALA A 203 -71.76 -16.54 7.27
N THR A 204 -72.94 -16.07 7.69
CA THR A 204 -73.77 -16.42 8.85
C THR A 204 -74.02 -17.91 9.08
N VAL A 205 -74.19 -18.32 10.36
CA VAL A 205 -75.49 -18.71 10.97
C VAL A 205 -75.31 -19.18 12.44
N ALA A 206 -76.02 -18.47 13.33
CA ALA A 206 -76.72 -18.84 14.57
C ALA A 206 -76.17 -19.92 15.55
N THR A 207 -76.09 -19.57 16.85
CA THR A 207 -77.08 -19.95 17.91
C THR A 207 -76.43 -20.02 19.32
N GLU A 208 -77.10 -19.35 20.27
CA GLU A 208 -77.18 -19.56 21.74
C GLU A 208 -76.05 -19.19 22.74
N ARG A 209 -76.38 -18.13 23.51
CA ARG A 209 -76.58 -18.11 24.98
C ARG A 209 -75.60 -18.93 25.85
N SER A 210 -74.83 -18.26 26.72
CA SER A 210 -75.25 -17.88 28.09
C SER A 210 -74.08 -17.49 29.02
N SER A 211 -74.41 -16.48 29.83
CA SER A 211 -73.86 -15.97 31.10
C SER A 211 -72.94 -16.86 31.94
N TRP A 212 -71.80 -16.29 32.37
CA TRP A 212 -71.12 -16.60 33.63
C TRP A 212 -70.39 -15.34 34.11
N LEU A 213 -70.45 -15.12 35.41
CA LEU A 213 -70.23 -13.88 36.13
C LEU A 213 -68.85 -13.82 36.81
N ARG A 214 -68.46 -12.56 37.10
CA ARG A 214 -67.69 -12.06 38.28
C ARG A 214 -66.15 -12.16 38.29
N SER A 215 -65.53 -11.01 38.06
CA SER A 215 -64.98 -10.08 39.08
C SER A 215 -64.34 -10.68 40.33
N ILE A 216 -63.05 -10.36 40.55
CA ILE A 216 -62.54 -9.96 41.86
C ILE A 216 -61.46 -8.88 41.70
N SER A 217 -61.68 -7.77 42.40
CA SER A 217 -60.77 -6.64 42.58
C SER A 217 -59.72 -6.88 43.66
N SER A 218 -58.54 -6.29 43.51
CA SER A 218 -57.88 -5.48 44.56
C SER A 218 -56.61 -4.86 44.01
N GLY A 219 -56.53 -3.53 44.07
CA GLY A 219 -55.45 -2.76 43.50
C GLY A 219 -54.25 -2.55 44.42
N SER A 220 -53.22 -1.85 43.91
CA SER A 220 -52.71 -0.61 44.52
C SER A 220 -51.49 -0.06 43.77
N LYS A 221 -51.48 1.29 43.69
CA LYS A 221 -50.35 2.23 43.64
C LYS A 221 -49.40 2.29 42.43
N LEU A 222 -49.68 3.31 41.61
CA LEU A 222 -48.80 4.44 41.23
C LEU A 222 -47.29 4.28 41.48
N ILE A 223 -46.50 4.40 40.40
CA ILE A 223 -45.29 5.25 40.25
C ILE A 223 -45.02 5.38 38.73
N GLN A 224 -44.97 6.62 38.21
CA GLN A 224 -44.38 6.92 36.90
C GLN A 224 -42.91 7.30 37.09
N PRO A 225 -41.98 6.87 36.22
CA PRO A 225 -40.62 7.38 36.22
C PRO A 225 -40.49 8.72 35.44
N PRO A 226 -39.45 9.52 35.74
CA PRO A 226 -39.43 10.96 35.51
C PRO A 226 -39.02 11.37 34.09
N VAL A 227 -39.58 12.50 33.65
CA VAL A 227 -39.15 13.27 32.46
C VAL A 227 -38.08 14.26 32.90
N LEU A 228 -36.92 14.23 32.23
CA LEU A 228 -35.88 15.27 32.29
C LEU A 228 -35.78 16.00 30.93
N PRO A 229 -35.38 17.28 30.94
CA PRO A 229 -35.73 18.25 29.90
C PRO A 229 -34.87 18.15 28.64
N SER A 230 -35.49 18.46 27.51
CA SER A 230 -34.85 18.63 26.21
C SER A 230 -33.94 19.87 26.21
N GLU A 231 -32.62 19.66 26.17
CA GLU A 231 -31.68 20.70 25.77
C GLU A 231 -31.75 20.91 24.25
N SER A 232 -32.16 22.12 23.88
CA SER A 232 -32.09 22.65 22.53
C SER A 232 -30.63 22.98 22.17
N GLN A 233 -29.92 22.07 21.50
CA GLN A 233 -28.68 22.43 20.81
C GLN A 233 -28.99 23.02 19.43
N VAL A 234 -28.86 24.34 19.37
CA VAL A 234 -28.76 25.13 18.14
C VAL A 234 -27.55 24.62 17.35
N ARG A 235 -27.78 24.04 16.17
CA ARG A 235 -26.71 23.77 15.20
C ARG A 235 -26.21 25.10 14.64
N PRO A 236 -24.90 25.44 14.69
CA PRO A 236 -24.39 26.57 13.96
C PRO A 236 -24.49 26.29 12.46
N LYS A 237 -25.15 27.18 11.72
CA LYS A 237 -25.04 27.26 10.26
C LYS A 237 -23.63 27.76 9.95
N PHE A 238 -22.79 26.90 9.37
CA PHE A 238 -21.56 27.33 8.73
C PHE A 238 -21.90 27.70 7.28
N ASP A 239 -22.11 29.00 7.04
CA ASP A 239 -22.12 29.56 5.69
C ASP A 239 -20.67 29.60 5.19
N ILE A 240 -20.23 28.55 4.50
CA ILE A 240 -18.94 28.56 3.79
C ILE A 240 -19.15 29.31 2.48
N LYS A 241 -18.75 30.59 2.47
CA LYS A 241 -18.45 31.32 1.24
C LYS A 241 -17.30 30.60 0.53
N ILE A 242 -17.57 30.12 -0.68
CA ILE A 242 -16.54 29.70 -1.63
C ILE A 242 -15.66 30.93 -1.92
N PRO A 243 -14.36 30.94 -1.61
CA PRO A 243 -13.47 31.98 -2.10
C PRO A 243 -13.20 31.71 -3.58
N THR A 244 -13.65 32.61 -4.44
CA THR A 244 -13.10 32.78 -5.79
C THR A 244 -11.63 33.15 -5.62
N VAL A 245 -10.73 32.19 -5.85
CA VAL A 245 -9.30 32.47 -5.94
C VAL A 245 -9.04 33.04 -7.33
N GLU A 246 -8.78 34.35 -7.36
CA GLU A 246 -8.15 35.01 -8.50
C GLU A 246 -6.78 34.35 -8.75
N ALA A 247 -6.49 34.09 -10.02
CA ALA A 247 -5.26 33.46 -10.46
C ALA A 247 -4.04 34.31 -10.08
N PRO A 248 -3.01 33.75 -9.43
CA PRO A 248 -1.72 34.41 -9.36
C PRO A 248 -1.02 34.24 -10.72
N GLU A 249 -0.82 35.36 -11.40
CA GLU A 249 0.06 35.48 -12.56
C GLU A 249 1.51 35.09 -12.19
N ASN A 250 2.17 34.39 -13.11
CA ASN A 250 3.61 34.12 -13.17
C ASN A 250 4.23 33.35 -11.99
N THR A 251 4.02 32.03 -11.99
CA THR A 251 5.08 31.09 -11.60
C THR A 251 5.68 30.53 -12.89
N PRO A 252 7.02 30.51 -13.07
CA PRO A 252 7.59 29.88 -14.24
C PRO A 252 7.18 28.42 -14.21
N ASP A 253 6.49 28.01 -15.27
CA ASP A 253 6.06 26.64 -15.52
C ASP A 253 7.18 25.68 -15.08
N ALA A 254 6.83 24.77 -14.18
CA ALA A 254 7.59 23.54 -14.02
C ALA A 254 7.47 22.79 -15.36
N GLN A 255 8.35 23.15 -16.30
CA GLN A 255 8.57 22.41 -17.52
C GLN A 255 8.85 20.97 -17.10
N LEU A 256 7.92 20.07 -17.41
CA LEU A 256 8.18 18.65 -17.47
C LEU A 256 9.39 18.48 -18.38
N ASP A 257 10.56 18.29 -17.78
CA ASP A 257 11.81 18.13 -18.49
C ASP A 257 11.68 16.87 -19.35
N SER A 258 11.51 17.10 -20.65
CA SER A 258 11.15 16.08 -21.64
C SER A 258 12.37 15.31 -22.15
N GLY A 259 13.54 15.53 -21.54
CA GLY A 259 14.82 14.93 -21.94
C GLY A 259 15.41 13.91 -20.97
N GLU A 260 14.93 13.82 -19.73
CA GLU A 260 15.50 12.86 -18.77
C GLU A 260 14.77 11.52 -18.81
N GLN A 261 15.53 10.48 -19.15
CA GLN A 261 15.05 9.10 -19.11
C GLN A 261 14.77 8.72 -17.65
N ARG A 262 13.50 8.76 -17.25
CA ARG A 262 13.04 8.35 -15.93
C ARG A 262 12.96 6.83 -15.82
N LEU A 263 13.34 6.32 -14.65
CA LEU A 263 13.10 4.93 -14.31
C LEU A 263 11.71 4.82 -13.70
N SER A 264 10.88 3.89 -14.17
CA SER A 264 9.54 3.68 -13.62
C SER A 264 9.41 2.28 -13.04
N ALA A 265 8.77 2.16 -11.87
CA ALA A 265 8.59 0.88 -11.20
C ALA A 265 7.24 0.82 -10.45
N VAL A 266 6.59 -0.34 -10.51
CA VAL A 266 5.42 -0.68 -9.69
C VAL A 266 5.88 -1.67 -8.63
N PHE A 267 5.75 -1.31 -7.36
CA PHE A 267 6.00 -2.22 -6.24
C PHE A 267 4.67 -2.64 -5.64
N ILE A 268 4.38 -3.93 -5.60
CA ILE A 268 3.21 -4.45 -4.91
C ILE A 268 3.59 -5.07 -3.58
N LEU A 269 2.93 -4.67 -2.50
CA LEU A 269 3.19 -5.13 -1.13
C LEU A 269 1.94 -5.84 -0.61
N THR A 270 2.02 -7.15 -0.38
CA THR A 270 0.86 -7.99 0.01
C THR A 270 1.26 -9.11 0.96
N ASP A 271 0.36 -9.53 1.84
CA ASP A 271 0.55 -10.66 2.75
C ASP A 271 -0.35 -11.88 2.44
N GLY A 272 -1.13 -11.78 1.35
CA GLY A 272 -2.28 -12.66 1.12
C GLY A 272 -2.26 -13.39 -0.22
N GLN A 273 -3.14 -14.38 -0.32
CA GLN A 273 -3.52 -15.00 -1.60
C GLN A 273 -4.68 -14.20 -2.21
N PRO A 274 -4.63 -13.87 -3.51
CA PRO A 274 -5.76 -13.20 -4.17
C PRO A 274 -7.05 -13.99 -3.95
N ASN A 275 -8.09 -13.29 -3.52
CA ASN A 275 -9.41 -13.90 -3.32
C ASN A 275 -10.40 -13.53 -4.43
N VAL A 276 -9.97 -12.68 -5.37
CA VAL A 276 -10.71 -12.27 -6.55
C VAL A 276 -9.90 -12.66 -7.78
N GLU A 277 -10.33 -13.72 -8.46
CA GLU A 277 -9.68 -14.17 -9.69
C GLU A 277 -10.23 -13.40 -10.89
N PRO A 278 -9.37 -12.78 -11.72
CA PRO A 278 -9.84 -12.13 -12.94
C PRO A 278 -10.26 -13.18 -14.00
N PRO A 279 -11.09 -12.81 -14.99
CA PRO A 279 -11.74 -13.79 -15.89
C PRO A 279 -10.83 -14.73 -16.68
N ARG A 280 -9.56 -14.34 -16.90
CA ARG A 280 -8.55 -15.14 -17.62
C ARG A 280 -7.38 -15.55 -16.74
N GLY A 281 -7.47 -15.35 -15.43
CA GLY A 281 -6.36 -15.49 -14.50
C GLY A 281 -5.42 -14.29 -14.49
N HIS A 282 -4.65 -14.16 -13.42
CA HIS A 282 -3.76 -13.01 -13.19
C HIS A 282 -2.71 -12.84 -14.30
N ILE A 283 -1.92 -13.88 -14.58
CA ILE A 283 -0.82 -13.83 -15.55
C ILE A 283 -1.29 -13.47 -16.97
N PRO A 284 -2.33 -14.11 -17.54
CA PRO A 284 -2.79 -13.74 -18.89
C PRO A 284 -3.36 -12.32 -18.97
N MET A 285 -3.96 -11.83 -17.89
CA MET A 285 -4.49 -10.45 -17.83
C MET A 285 -3.37 -9.41 -17.78
N ILE A 286 -2.34 -9.63 -16.96
CA ILE A 286 -1.17 -8.76 -16.89
C ILE A 286 -0.43 -8.77 -18.22
N LYS A 287 -0.22 -9.95 -18.80
CA LYS A 287 0.42 -10.07 -20.12
C LYS A 287 -0.36 -9.33 -21.19
N SER A 288 -1.67 -9.54 -21.25
CA SER A 288 -2.54 -8.82 -22.19
C SER A 288 -2.52 -7.31 -21.98
N TYR A 289 -2.33 -6.82 -20.75
CA TYR A 289 -2.19 -5.40 -20.49
C TYR A 289 -0.86 -4.87 -21.03
N LEU A 290 0.26 -5.53 -20.70
CA LEU A 290 1.59 -5.14 -21.17
C LEU A 290 1.68 -5.16 -22.70
N ASP A 291 1.14 -6.20 -23.35
CA ASP A 291 1.09 -6.33 -24.81
C ASP A 291 0.21 -5.27 -25.48
N SER A 292 -0.73 -4.66 -24.73
CA SER A 292 -1.62 -3.61 -25.24
C SER A 292 -1.03 -2.21 -25.14
N LEU A 293 0.09 -2.03 -24.44
CA LEU A 293 0.74 -0.72 -24.32
C LEU A 293 1.34 -0.32 -25.67
N PRO A 294 1.21 0.95 -26.07
CA PRO A 294 1.80 1.41 -27.31
C PRO A 294 3.35 1.40 -27.20
N PRO A 295 4.10 1.29 -28.31
CA PRO A 295 5.56 1.14 -28.29
C PRO A 295 6.31 2.32 -27.64
N ASP A 296 5.67 3.49 -27.56
CA ASP A 296 6.16 4.73 -26.97
C ASP A 296 5.68 4.94 -25.52
N ALA A 297 4.92 3.99 -24.95
CA ALA A 297 4.53 4.04 -23.54
C ALA A 297 5.75 4.06 -22.62
N ALA A 298 5.59 4.71 -21.47
CA ALA A 298 6.56 4.62 -20.38
C ALA A 298 6.84 3.16 -20.05
N LYS A 299 8.12 2.77 -20.10
CA LYS A 299 8.56 1.44 -19.70
C LYS A 299 8.68 1.42 -18.18
N PHE A 300 8.14 0.38 -17.56
CA PHE A 300 8.22 0.19 -16.12
C PHE A 300 8.50 -1.27 -15.79
N THR A 301 9.04 -1.49 -14.59
CA THR A 301 9.17 -2.83 -14.01
C THR A 301 8.04 -3.09 -13.01
N ILE A 302 7.74 -4.37 -12.75
CA ILE A 302 6.82 -4.77 -11.68
C ILE A 302 7.58 -5.65 -10.70
N SER A 303 7.73 -5.19 -9.47
CA SER A 303 8.33 -5.97 -8.37
C SER A 303 7.27 -6.31 -7.32
N THR A 304 7.34 -7.52 -6.77
CA THR A 304 6.35 -8.06 -5.84
C THR A 304 7.03 -8.33 -4.49
N PHE A 305 6.42 -7.88 -3.40
CA PHE A 305 6.91 -8.04 -2.04
C PHE A 305 5.85 -8.75 -1.21
N GLY A 306 6.14 -10.01 -0.85
CA GLY A 306 5.26 -10.88 -0.10
C GLY A 306 5.61 -10.93 1.38
N PHE A 307 4.66 -10.61 2.26
CA PHE A 307 4.86 -10.61 3.72
C PHE A 307 4.29 -11.87 4.38
N GLY A 308 5.11 -12.55 5.18
CA GLY A 308 4.73 -13.73 5.93
C GLY A 308 4.47 -14.96 5.06
N TYR A 309 3.83 -15.99 5.61
CA TYR A 309 3.79 -17.33 5.00
C TYR A 309 2.46 -17.69 4.34
N ARG A 310 1.49 -16.77 4.27
CA ARG A 310 0.11 -17.02 3.80
C ARG A 310 -0.19 -16.33 2.46
N LEU A 311 0.75 -16.43 1.53
CA LEU A 311 0.68 -15.83 0.20
C LEU A 311 0.97 -16.85 -0.90
N ASP A 312 0.63 -16.51 -2.14
CA ASP A 312 0.96 -17.32 -3.30
C ASP A 312 2.30 -16.84 -3.89
N SER A 313 3.41 -17.35 -3.35
CA SER A 313 4.75 -16.95 -3.77
C SER A 313 5.00 -17.25 -5.24
N ARG A 314 4.40 -18.31 -5.78
CA ARG A 314 4.56 -18.68 -7.20
C ARG A 314 3.90 -17.66 -8.09
N LEU A 315 2.68 -17.26 -7.75
CA LEU A 315 1.99 -16.22 -8.48
C LEU A 315 2.76 -14.88 -8.43
N LEU A 316 3.26 -14.48 -7.26
CA LEU A 316 4.00 -13.23 -7.13
C LEU A 316 5.34 -13.25 -7.89
N ASP A 317 6.04 -14.39 -7.90
CA ASP A 317 7.27 -14.59 -8.66
C ASP A 317 6.99 -14.52 -10.18
N GLU A 318 5.95 -15.21 -10.66
CA GLU A 318 5.54 -15.14 -12.07
C GLU A 318 5.12 -13.74 -12.51
N ILE A 319 4.48 -12.96 -11.62
CA ILE A 319 4.14 -11.56 -11.89
C ILE A 319 5.40 -10.69 -12.02
N ALA A 320 6.37 -10.87 -11.12
CA ALA A 320 7.61 -10.11 -11.15
C ALA A 320 8.44 -10.44 -12.40
N ASP A 321 8.55 -11.72 -12.76
CA ASP A 321 9.24 -12.16 -13.99
C ASP A 321 8.58 -11.56 -15.24
N LEU A 322 7.25 -11.61 -15.33
CA LEU A 322 6.49 -11.02 -16.43
C LEU A 322 6.71 -9.50 -16.54
N GLY A 323 6.83 -8.82 -15.39
CA GLY A 323 7.11 -7.39 -15.30
C GLY A 323 8.59 -7.01 -15.32
N GLN A 324 9.51 -7.96 -15.57
CA GLN A 324 10.96 -7.75 -15.53
C GLN A 324 11.46 -7.08 -14.24
N GLY A 325 10.79 -7.34 -13.12
CA GLY A 325 11.18 -6.87 -11.80
C GLY A 325 11.67 -8.01 -10.90
N MET A 326 11.55 -7.81 -9.60
CA MET A 326 12.02 -8.79 -8.61
C MET A 326 10.90 -9.24 -7.68
N TYR A 327 10.97 -10.50 -7.26
CA TYR A 327 10.19 -11.01 -6.13
C TYR A 327 11.02 -10.93 -4.85
N GLY A 328 10.47 -10.23 -3.84
CA GLY A 328 11.00 -10.16 -2.48
C GLY A 328 10.10 -10.91 -1.52
N PHE A 329 10.66 -11.86 -0.78
CA PHE A 329 9.97 -12.55 0.30
C PHE A 329 10.41 -11.96 1.65
N ILE A 330 9.44 -11.53 2.46
CA ILE A 330 9.67 -10.88 3.76
C ILE A 330 9.08 -11.80 4.84
N PRO A 331 9.90 -12.68 5.45
CA PRO A 331 9.43 -13.68 6.41
C PRO A 331 8.99 -13.08 7.75
N ASP A 332 9.63 -11.99 8.15
CA ASP A 332 9.45 -11.33 9.45
C ASP A 332 9.59 -9.80 9.32
N SER A 333 9.29 -9.10 10.41
CA SER A 333 9.43 -7.64 10.52
C SER A 333 10.87 -7.15 10.61
N GLY A 334 11.85 -8.02 10.30
CA GLY A 334 13.24 -7.60 10.10
C GLY A 334 13.30 -6.56 9.00
N MET A 335 13.65 -5.32 9.37
CA MET A 335 13.83 -4.18 8.46
C MET A 335 15.07 -4.32 7.57
N ASP A 336 15.48 -5.53 7.19
CA ASP A 336 16.69 -5.81 6.42
C ASP A 336 16.43 -5.84 4.89
N VAL A 337 15.25 -5.41 4.42
CA VAL A 337 14.81 -5.60 3.02
C VAL A 337 14.64 -4.31 2.22
N PHE A 338 14.88 -3.13 2.79
CA PHE A 338 14.77 -1.85 2.06
C PHE A 338 15.97 -0.94 2.30
#